data_AF-A0A950I1A7-F1
#
_entry.id   AF-A0A950I1A7-F1
#
_cell.length_a   1.000
_cell.length_b   1.000
_cell.length_c   1.000
_cell.angle_alpha   90.00
_cell.angle_beta   90.00
_cell.angle_gamma   90.00
#
_symmetry.space_group_name_H-M   'P 1'
#
loop_
_entity.id
_entity.type
_entity.pdbx_description
1 polymer ?
#
loop_
_entity_poly.entity_id
_entity_poly.type
_entity_poly.pdbx_seq_one_letter_code
_entity_poly.pdbx_strand_id
1 'polypeptide(L)'
;YVASKAALEAWTKCAASELQDMGIKFTTINMPLVRTPMIAPTKIYQNVPTLTPEEAADMIAEAIVHKPVRIATRVGIFGQVLHALMPRVAQIVLNTSFRMFPDSDAARGDGKKPPQMSSEQIAMQQLLRGVHF
;
A
#
# COMPACT_ATOMS: atom_id res chain seq x y z
N TYR A 1 3.96 -12.41 -1.27
CA TYR A 1 3.20 -11.35 -1.97
C TYR A 1 4.09 -10.15 -2.29
N VAL A 2 4.61 -9.42 -1.29
CA VAL A 2 5.42 -8.20 -1.51
C VAL A 2 6.61 -8.43 -2.43
N ALA A 3 7.40 -9.50 -2.21
CA ALA A 3 8.57 -9.82 -3.02
C ALA A 3 8.25 -10.02 -4.51
N SER A 4 7.15 -10.72 -4.85
CA SER A 4 6.78 -10.93 -6.25
C SER A 4 6.26 -9.66 -6.92
N LYS A 5 5.56 -8.79 -6.19
CA LYS A 5 5.13 -7.48 -6.71
C LYS A 5 6.31 -6.52 -6.91
N ALA A 6 7.29 -6.53 -6.01
CA ALA A 6 8.52 -5.77 -6.19
C ALA A 6 9.34 -6.26 -7.41
N ALA A 7 9.43 -7.58 -7.60
CA ALA A 7 10.09 -8.15 -8.78
C ALA A 7 9.39 -7.73 -10.08
N LEU A 8 8.05 -7.75 -10.11
CA LEU A 8 7.28 -7.27 -11.26
C LEU A 8 7.54 -5.79 -11.55
N GLU A 9 7.53 -4.94 -10.51
CA GLU A 9 7.82 -3.51 -10.67
C GLU A 9 9.24 -3.26 -11.22
N ALA A 10 10.23 -4.01 -10.74
CA ALA A 10 11.60 -3.91 -11.25
C ALA A 10 11.69 -4.32 -12.72
N TRP A 11 11.10 -5.46 -13.09
CA TRP A 11 11.05 -5.92 -14.47
C TRP A 11 10.35 -4.91 -15.39
N THR A 12 9.21 -4.36 -14.97
CA THR A 12 8.48 -3.36 -15.75
C THR A 12 9.31 -2.11 -16.00
N LYS A 13 10.11 -1.65 -15.03
CA LYS A 13 11.01 -0.49 -15.22
C LYS A 13 12.11 -0.76 -16.26
N CYS A 14 12.68 -1.96 -16.26
CA CYS A 14 13.65 -2.36 -17.28
C CYS A 14 12.99 -2.40 -18.66
N ALA A 15 11.89 -3.14 -18.81
CA ALA A 15 11.17 -3.27 -20.07
C ALA A 15 10.67 -1.92 -20.62
N ALA A 16 10.23 -1.01 -19.74
CA ALA A 16 9.80 0.32 -20.15
C ALA A 16 10.93 1.16 -20.77
N SER A 17 12.16 0.97 -20.29
CA SER A 17 13.33 1.68 -20.81
C SER A 17 13.81 1.05 -22.12
N GLU A 18 13.79 -0.28 -22.21
CA GLU A 18 14.22 -1.03 -23.40
C GLU A 18 13.30 -0.85 -24.60
N LEU A 19 12.00 -0.68 -24.37
CA LEU A 19 10.98 -0.63 -25.44
C LEU A 19 10.45 0.79 -25.71
N GLN A 20 11.09 1.80 -25.14
CA GLN A 20 10.63 3.19 -25.21
C GLN A 20 10.64 3.74 -26.65
N ASP A 21 11.62 3.34 -27.44
CA ASP A 21 11.82 3.72 -28.85
C ASP A 21 10.78 3.09 -29.77
N MET A 22 10.26 1.90 -29.42
CA MET A 22 9.18 1.21 -30.13
C MET A 22 7.78 1.77 -29.82
N GLY A 23 7.69 2.84 -29.02
CA GLY A 23 6.41 3.46 -28.66
C GLY A 23 5.57 2.65 -27.66
N ILE A 24 6.14 1.58 -27.06
CA ILE A 24 5.47 0.77 -26.04
C ILE A 24 5.52 1.53 -24.71
N LYS A 25 4.38 1.64 -24.03
CA LYS A 25 4.24 2.33 -22.74
C LYS A 25 3.87 1.34 -21.65
N PHE A 26 4.54 1.47 -20.51
CA PHE A 26 4.27 0.70 -19.31
C PHE A 26 3.80 1.64 -18.21
N THR A 27 2.82 1.18 -17.44
CA THR A 27 2.28 1.92 -16.29
C THR A 27 2.25 0.99 -15.10
N THR A 28 2.92 1.35 -14.01
CA THR A 28 2.84 0.62 -12.74
C THR A 28 1.79 1.25 -11.84
N ILE A 29 0.82 0.45 -11.38
CA ILE A 29 -0.23 0.90 -10.46
C ILE A 29 0.03 0.30 -9.08
N ASN A 30 0.44 1.13 -8.13
CA ASN A 30 0.51 0.75 -6.71
C ASN A 30 -0.88 0.99 -6.11
N MET A 31 -1.77 0.01 -6.30
CA MET A 31 -3.17 0.13 -5.94
C MET A 31 -3.39 0.16 -4.42
N PRO A 32 -4.24 1.06 -3.92
CA PRO A 32 -4.72 1.01 -2.55
C PRO A 32 -5.45 -0.28 -2.21
N LEU A 33 -5.72 -0.49 -0.92
CA LEU A 33 -6.56 -1.59 -0.47
C LEU A 33 -7.99 -1.43 -1.03
N VAL A 34 -8.49 -2.44 -1.73
CA VAL A 34 -9.82 -2.44 -2.39
C VAL A 34 -10.80 -3.32 -1.61
N ARG A 35 -12.03 -2.83 -1.41
CA ARG A 35 -13.16 -3.53 -0.77
C ARG A 35 -13.68 -4.70 -1.62
N THR A 36 -12.92 -5.80 -1.65
CA THR A 36 -13.35 -7.03 -2.32
C THR A 36 -13.96 -8.03 -1.33
N PRO A 37 -14.84 -8.96 -1.77
CA PRO A 37 -15.36 -10.02 -0.91
C PRO A 37 -14.27 -10.86 -0.22
N MET A 38 -13.06 -10.91 -0.80
CA MET A 38 -11.89 -11.61 -0.25
C MET A 38 -11.35 -11.00 1.05
N ILE A 39 -11.49 -9.68 1.26
CA ILE A 39 -10.96 -8.98 2.46
C ILE A 39 -12.01 -8.80 3.56
N ALA A 40 -13.26 -9.21 3.32
CA ALA A 40 -14.36 -9.09 4.27
C ALA A 40 -14.16 -9.77 5.65
N PRO A 41 -13.45 -10.92 5.79
CA PRO A 41 -13.36 -11.61 7.08
C PRO A 41 -12.37 -10.99 8.08
N THR A 42 -11.51 -10.05 7.68
CA THR A 42 -10.43 -9.51 8.52
C THR A 42 -10.80 -8.16 9.14
N LYS A 43 -11.22 -8.20 10.41
CA LYS A 43 -11.71 -7.02 11.18
C LYS A 43 -10.76 -5.82 11.24
N ILE A 44 -9.45 -6.04 11.06
CA ILE A 44 -8.42 -4.98 11.05
C ILE A 44 -8.69 -3.96 9.94
N TYR A 45 -9.24 -4.39 8.80
CA TYR A 45 -9.39 -3.56 7.61
C TYR A 45 -10.73 -2.80 7.54
N GLN A 46 -11.66 -3.05 8.46
CA GLN A 46 -12.97 -2.39 8.46
C GLN A 46 -12.89 -0.87 8.66
N ASN A 47 -11.87 -0.42 9.41
CA ASN A 47 -11.64 0.99 9.72
C ASN A 47 -10.61 1.65 8.80
N VAL A 48 -10.09 0.93 7.80
CA VAL A 48 -9.10 1.44 6.87
C VAL A 48 -9.82 2.07 5.67
N PRO A 49 -9.44 3.27 5.21
CA PRO A 49 -9.97 3.83 3.97
C PRO A 49 -9.60 2.90 2.82
N THR A 50 -10.61 2.31 2.19
CA THR A 50 -10.44 1.31 1.13
C THR A 50 -11.30 1.71 -0.06
N LEU A 51 -10.72 1.65 -1.25
CA LEU A 51 -11.38 1.95 -2.51
C LEU A 51 -12.51 0.95 -2.78
N THR A 52 -13.55 1.39 -3.47
CA THR A 52 -14.51 0.46 -4.06
C THR A 52 -13.90 -0.22 -5.30
N PRO A 53 -14.42 -1.38 -5.73
CA PRO A 53 -14.01 -2.01 -6.99
C PRO A 53 -14.17 -1.09 -8.21
N GLU A 54 -15.18 -0.23 -8.22
CA GLU A 54 -15.46 0.72 -9.29
C GLU A 54 -14.36 1.80 -9.35
N GLU A 55 -14.00 2.39 -8.22
CA GLU A 55 -12.91 3.39 -8.16
C GLU A 55 -11.55 2.78 -8.56
N ALA A 56 -11.33 1.51 -8.20
CA ALA A 56 -10.15 0.76 -8.63
C ALA A 56 -10.14 0.50 -10.15
N ALA A 57 -11.31 0.28 -10.75
CA ALA A 57 -11.46 0.15 -12.20
C ALA A 57 -11.21 1.49 -12.91
N ASP A 58 -11.70 2.60 -12.35
CA ASP A 58 -11.46 3.95 -12.87
C ASP A 58 -9.97 4.29 -12.89
N MET A 59 -9.21 3.92 -11.85
CA MET A 59 -7.75 4.06 -11.84
C MET A 59 -7.08 3.30 -12.99
N ILE A 60 -7.59 2.12 -13.35
CA ILE A 60 -7.06 1.33 -14.47
C ILE A 60 -7.42 2.02 -15.80
N ALA A 61 -8.64 2.53 -15.93
CA ALA A 61 -9.07 3.26 -17.12
C ALA A 61 -8.21 4.53 -17.32
N GLU A 62 -7.97 5.30 -16.26
CA GLU A 62 -7.10 6.48 -16.28
C GLU A 62 -5.66 6.12 -16.70
N ALA A 63 -5.13 5.00 -16.20
CA ALA A 63 -3.82 4.49 -16.59
C ALA A 63 -3.75 4.17 -18.10
N ILE A 64 -4.80 3.59 -18.68
CA ILE A 64 -4.86 3.24 -20.11
C ILE A 64 -4.93 4.50 -20.98
N VAL A 65 -5.74 5.49 -20.58
CA VAL A 65 -5.95 6.73 -21.35
C VAL A 65 -4.72 7.62 -21.30
N HIS A 66 -4.24 7.93 -20.10
CA HIS A 66 -3.18 8.92 -19.92
C HIS A 66 -1.76 8.32 -19.97
N LYS A 67 -1.64 6.99 -19.86
CA LYS A 67 -0.37 6.25 -19.91
C LYS A 67 0.72 6.86 -19.00
N PRO A 68 0.41 7.23 -17.74
CA PRO A 68 1.43 7.73 -16.81
C PRO A 68 2.43 6.61 -16.51
N VAL A 69 3.68 6.96 -16.18
CA VAL A 69 4.69 5.94 -15.81
C VAL A 69 4.27 5.20 -14.53
N ARG A 70 3.59 5.90 -13.61
CA ARG A 70 3.20 5.35 -12.32
C ARG A 70 1.97 6.03 -11.72
N ILE A 71 1.11 5.24 -11.10
CA ILE A 71 0.02 5.69 -10.24
C ILE A 71 0.28 5.15 -8.83
N ALA A 72 0.50 6.05 -7.88
CA ALA A 72 0.75 5.72 -6.48
C ALA A 72 0.17 6.79 -5.57
N THR A 73 -0.11 6.44 -4.31
CA THR A 73 -0.67 7.41 -3.36
C THR A 73 0.38 8.40 -2.88
N ARG A 74 -0.07 9.61 -2.53
CA ARG A 74 0.81 10.68 -2.06
C ARG A 74 1.66 10.26 -0.87
N VAL A 75 1.11 9.46 0.04
CA VAL A 75 1.85 8.97 1.20
C VAL A 75 2.84 7.87 0.82
N GLY A 76 2.49 7.00 -0.14
CA GLY A 76 3.43 6.02 -0.69
C GLY A 76 4.65 6.68 -1.35
N ILE A 77 4.42 7.75 -2.12
CA ILE A 77 5.50 8.54 -2.74
C ILE A 77 6.36 9.20 -1.66
N PHE A 78 5.73 9.85 -0.67
CA PHE A 78 6.45 10.49 0.43
C PHE A 78 7.31 9.48 1.23
N GLY A 79 6.75 8.31 1.54
CA GLY A 79 7.48 7.24 2.23
C GLY A 79 8.69 6.76 1.44
N GLN A 80 8.59 6.65 0.11
CA GLN A 80 9.73 6.30 -0.73
C GLN A 80 10.80 7.39 -0.76
N VAL A 81 10.42 8.67 -0.83
CA VAL A 81 11.37 9.79 -0.76
C VAL A 81 12.07 9.82 0.61
N LEU A 82 11.31 9.64 1.70
CA LEU A 82 11.85 9.55 3.05
C LEU A 82 12.84 8.39 3.17
N HIS A 83 12.49 7.21 2.67
CA HIS A 83 13.34 6.03 2.71
C HIS A 83 14.61 6.21 1.86
N ALA A 84 14.52 6.94 0.74
CA ALA A 84 15.67 7.23 -0.12
C ALA A 84 16.63 8.23 0.53
N LEU A 85 16.12 9.25 1.22
CA LEU A 85 16.93 10.32 1.81
C LEU A 85 17.40 10.01 3.24
N MET A 86 16.55 9.36 4.04
CA MET A 86 16.76 9.14 5.47
C MET A 86 16.39 7.69 5.87
N PRO A 87 17.17 6.69 5.41
CA PRO A 87 16.84 5.27 5.61
C PRO A 87 16.75 4.87 7.10
N ARG A 88 17.60 5.43 7.97
CA ARG A 88 17.56 5.15 9.42
C ARG A 88 16.29 5.67 10.09
N VAL A 89 15.81 6.85 9.67
CA VAL A 89 14.57 7.42 10.21
C VAL A 89 13.38 6.58 9.77
N ALA A 90 13.33 6.19 8.49
CA ALA A 90 12.29 5.29 7.98
C ALA A 90 12.27 3.95 8.73
N GLN A 91 13.44 3.37 9.02
CA GLN A 91 13.54 2.12 9.78
C GLN A 91 13.04 2.24 11.21
N ILE A 92 13.36 3.35 11.90
CA ILE A 92 12.87 3.61 13.26
C ILE A 92 11.35 3.77 13.26
N VAL A 93 10.80 4.56 12.33
CA VAL A 93 9.34 4.75 12.20
C VAL A 93 8.64 3.42 11.96
N LEU A 94 9.13 2.61 11.02
CA LEU A 94 8.56 1.29 10.72
C LEU A 94 8.66 0.33 11.92
N ASN A 95 9.82 0.28 12.59
CA ASN A 95 9.97 -0.56 13.78
C ASN A 95 8.98 -0.16 14.90
N THR A 96 8.82 1.14 15.10
CA THR A 96 7.90 1.71 16.08
C THR A 96 6.45 1.39 15.69
N SER A 97 6.08 1.49 14.40
CA SER A 97 4.73 1.15 13.95
C SER A 97 4.41 -0.34 14.12
N PHE A 98 5.36 -1.25 13.84
CA PHE A 98 5.17 -2.69 14.07
C PHE A 98 4.98 -3.02 15.55
N ARG A 99 5.65 -2.29 16.45
CA ARG A 99 5.47 -2.46 17.90
C ARG A 99 4.16 -1.89 18.42
N MET A 100 3.64 -0.83 17.79
CA MET A 100 2.32 -0.26 18.13
C MET A 100 1.17 -1.09 17.57
N PHE A 101 1.35 -1.81 16.46
CA PHE A 101 0.37 -2.73 15.90
C PHE A 101 0.92 -4.16 15.85
N PRO A 102 1.17 -4.81 17.00
CA PRO A 102 1.57 -6.21 17.02
C PRO A 102 0.45 -7.07 16.42
N ASP A 103 0.83 -8.21 15.82
CA ASP A 103 -0.10 -9.12 15.12
C ASP A 103 -1.42 -9.32 15.88
N SER A 104 -2.53 -9.25 15.15
CA SER A 104 -3.86 -9.50 15.72
C SER A 104 -3.93 -10.88 16.36
N ASP A 105 -4.63 -10.99 17.49
CA ASP A 105 -4.86 -12.24 18.25
C ASP A 105 -5.40 -13.41 17.39
N ALA A 106 -5.94 -13.13 16.19
CA ALA A 106 -6.28 -14.12 15.18
C ALA A 106 -5.10 -15.00 14.71
N ALA A 107 -3.85 -14.52 14.80
CA ALA A 107 -2.64 -15.31 14.52
C ALA A 107 -2.12 -16.09 15.75
N ARG A 108 -2.62 -15.76 16.95
CA ARG A 108 -2.21 -16.38 18.22
C ARG A 108 -3.14 -17.50 18.70
N GLY A 109 -4.31 -17.67 18.07
CA GLY A 109 -5.26 -18.74 18.39
C GLY A 109 -6.06 -18.55 19.69
N ASP A 110 -5.82 -17.48 20.43
CA ASP A 110 -6.50 -17.21 21.71
C ASP A 110 -7.66 -16.22 21.51
N GLY A 111 -8.89 -16.73 21.68
CA GLY A 111 -10.15 -15.99 21.48
C GLY A 111 -10.47 -14.94 22.54
N LYS A 112 -9.56 -13.99 22.82
CA LYS A 112 -9.87 -12.82 23.68
C LYS A 112 -10.30 -11.60 22.85
N LYS A 113 -11.24 -10.84 23.42
CA LYS A 113 -11.88 -9.66 22.79
C LYS A 113 -10.83 -8.62 22.37
N PRO A 114 -11.01 -7.94 21.22
CA PRO A 114 -10.04 -6.98 20.72
C PRO A 114 -9.86 -5.82 21.73
N PRO A 115 -8.62 -5.49 22.13
CA PRO A 115 -8.36 -4.34 22.98
C PRO A 115 -8.74 -3.05 22.25
N GLN A 116 -9.28 -2.11 23.01
CA GLN A 116 -9.67 -0.78 22.52
C GLN A 116 -8.41 -0.04 22.06
N MET A 117 -8.42 0.49 20.83
CA MET A 117 -7.24 1.12 20.24
C MET A 117 -6.79 2.32 21.07
N SER A 118 -5.49 2.42 21.37
CA SER A 118 -4.93 3.57 22.09
C SER A 118 -5.05 4.85 21.25
N SER A 119 -5.05 6.01 21.89
CA SER A 119 -5.09 7.32 21.22
C SER A 119 -3.96 7.49 20.19
N GLU A 120 -2.79 6.91 20.45
CA GLU A 120 -1.65 6.88 19.52
C GLU A 120 -1.92 6.00 18.29
N GLN A 121 -2.60 4.87 18.47
CA GLN A 121 -3.01 4.00 17.37
C GLN A 121 -4.08 4.67 16.48
N ILE A 122 -4.98 5.46 17.08
CA ILE A 122 -5.99 6.24 16.33
C ILE A 122 -5.31 7.38 15.55
N ALA A 123 -4.37 8.09 16.17
CA ALA A 123 -3.61 9.15 15.51
C ALA A 123 -2.73 8.60 14.36
N MET A 124 -2.09 7.45 14.56
CA MET A 124 -1.34 6.78 13.50
C MET A 124 -2.26 6.24 12.40
N GLN A 125 -3.44 5.70 12.72
CA GLN A 125 -4.44 5.37 11.69
C GLN A 125 -4.87 6.59 10.88
N GLN A 126 -4.99 7.76 11.51
CA GLN A 126 -5.31 9.01 10.81
C GLN A 126 -4.15 9.51 9.94
N LEU A 127 -2.90 9.34 10.35
CA LEU A 127 -1.70 9.68 9.56
C LEU A 127 -1.44 8.67 8.43
N LEU A 128 -1.72 7.39 8.68
CA LEU A 128 -1.72 6.33 7.68
C LEU A 128 -2.97 6.36 6.79
N ARG A 129 -3.90 7.33 6.96
CA ARG A 129 -4.95 7.61 5.96
C ARG A 129 -4.25 8.01 4.66
N GLY A 130 -4.11 7.03 3.77
CA GLY A 130 -3.42 7.17 2.48
C GLY A 130 -2.12 6.38 2.32
N VAL A 131 -1.65 5.70 3.39
CA VAL A 131 -0.62 4.64 3.28
C VAL A 131 -1.35 3.32 3.06
N HIS A 132 -1.14 2.76 1.88
CA HIS A 132 -1.67 1.46 1.52
C HIS A 132 -0.48 0.50 1.43
N PHE A 133 -0.60 -0.65 2.11
CA PHE A 133 0.40 -1.71 2.14
C PHE A 133 0.15 -2.75 1.04
#